data_AF-A0A0W1B3S1-F1
#
_entry.id   AF-A0A0W1B3S1-F1
#
_cell.length_a   1.000
_cell.length_b   1.000
_cell.length_c   1.000
_cell.angle_alpha   90.00
_cell.angle_beta   90.00
_cell.angle_gamma   90.00
#
_symmetry.space_group_name_H-M   'P 1'
#
loop_
_entity.id
_entity.type
_entity.pdbx_description
1 polymer ?
#
loop_
_entity_poly.entity_id
_entity_poly.type
_entity_poly.pdbx_seq_one_letter_code
_entity_poly.pdbx_strand_id
1 'polypeptide(L)'
;MAMAWGQDELFPTASEAEIQRTKFLLCKFKSMSLLMNDYEGFMQDMQQVSIDGEVARRIDQDELHADKSANAVILMEKQRWVYEQYQLYTGVIRRATALIQDKEARDAIQHRYIEGHSFKETVMFFRHGMSDSTIRRKLNEGIDSIANTLKLMGFFDNDNSEF
;
A
#
# COMPACT_ATOMS: atom_id res chain seq x y z
N MET A 1 20.36 -43.76 -1.53
CA MET A 1 20.21 -42.47 -0.83
C MET A 1 19.20 -41.65 -1.62
N ALA A 2 17.97 -41.51 -1.10
CA ALA A 2 16.90 -40.80 -1.79
C ALA A 2 17.03 -39.30 -1.47
N MET A 3 17.24 -38.48 -2.51
CA MET A 3 17.15 -37.03 -2.42
C MET A 3 15.69 -36.69 -2.12
N ALA A 4 15.43 -36.19 -0.91
CA ALA A 4 14.13 -35.66 -0.52
C ALA A 4 13.86 -34.40 -1.35
N TRP A 5 12.92 -34.49 -2.28
CA TRP A 5 12.35 -33.35 -2.97
C TRP A 5 11.53 -32.54 -1.95
N GLY A 6 12.17 -31.58 -1.30
CA GLY A 6 11.51 -30.64 -0.39
C GLY A 6 10.70 -29.59 -1.16
N GLN A 7 9.71 -30.03 -1.94
CA GLN A 7 8.74 -29.16 -2.59
C GLN A 7 7.35 -29.81 -2.45
N ASP A 8 6.78 -29.72 -1.24
CA ASP A 8 5.47 -30.29 -0.93
C ASP A 8 4.28 -29.45 -1.44
N GLU A 9 4.52 -28.33 -2.14
CA GLU A 9 3.44 -27.48 -2.68
C GLU A 9 3.74 -27.01 -4.11
N LEU A 10 2.75 -27.19 -5.01
CA LEU A 10 2.80 -26.80 -6.44
C LEU A 10 2.97 -25.28 -6.64
N PHE A 11 2.60 -24.51 -5.62
CA PHE A 11 2.64 -23.05 -5.62
C PHE A 11 3.32 -22.55 -4.33
N PRO A 12 4.11 -21.47 -4.40
CA PRO A 12 4.74 -20.91 -3.21
C PRO A 12 3.67 -20.34 -2.27
N THR A 13 3.70 -20.77 -1.01
CA THR A 13 2.87 -20.21 0.07
C THR A 13 3.62 -19.13 0.85
N ALA A 14 2.88 -18.13 1.31
CA ALA A 14 3.42 -17.03 2.10
C ALA A 14 3.92 -17.54 3.46
N SER A 15 5.14 -17.14 3.80
CA SER A 15 5.72 -17.31 5.12
C SER A 15 5.01 -16.42 6.14
N GLU A 16 5.17 -16.73 7.42
CA GLU A 16 4.59 -15.93 8.51
C GLU A 16 5.06 -14.46 8.45
N ALA A 17 6.32 -14.22 8.07
CA ALA A 17 6.85 -12.87 7.90
C ALA A 17 6.14 -12.10 6.77
N GLU A 18 5.91 -12.75 5.63
CA GLU A 18 5.16 -12.19 4.48
C GLU A 18 3.69 -11.92 4.84
N ILE A 19 3.08 -12.77 5.67
CA ILE A 19 1.72 -12.57 6.20
C ILE A 19 1.67 -11.34 7.11
N GLN A 20 2.61 -11.20 8.06
CA GLN A 20 2.68 -10.01 8.91
C GLN A 20 2.96 -8.74 8.09
N ARG A 21 3.82 -8.83 7.08
CA ARG A 21 4.09 -7.73 6.15
C ARG A 21 2.83 -7.32 5.38
N THR A 22 2.06 -8.29 4.89
CA THR A 22 0.77 -8.06 4.24
C THR A 22 -0.19 -7.34 5.17
N LYS A 23 -0.32 -7.81 6.42
CA LYS A 23 -1.14 -7.17 7.44
C LYS A 23 -0.71 -5.73 7.72
N PHE A 24 0.60 -5.47 7.76
CA PHE A 24 1.13 -4.11 7.92
C PHE A 24 0.73 -3.21 6.75
N LEU A 25 0.90 -3.67 5.50
CA LEU A 25 0.53 -2.93 4.30
C LEU A 25 -0.98 -2.66 4.24
N LEU A 26 -1.81 -3.64 4.60
CA LEU A 26 -3.26 -3.48 4.69
C LEU A 26 -3.66 -2.40 5.72
N CYS A 27 -3.00 -2.37 6.89
CA CYS A 27 -3.22 -1.31 7.87
C CYS A 27 -2.83 0.08 7.35
N LYS A 28 -1.82 0.18 6.49
CA LYS A 28 -1.35 1.43 5.87
C LYS A 28 -2.13 1.82 4.62
N PHE A 29 -2.93 0.93 4.07
CA PHE A 29 -3.63 1.11 2.79
C PHE A 29 -4.41 2.43 2.70
N LYS A 30 -5.20 2.73 3.74
CA LYS A 30 -5.99 3.96 3.78
C LYS A 30 -5.10 5.21 3.81
N SER A 31 -4.03 5.19 4.59
CA SER A 31 -3.06 6.30 4.65
C SER A 31 -2.35 6.50 3.32
N MET A 32 -1.93 5.42 2.66
CA MET A 32 -1.33 5.50 1.33
C MET A 32 -2.30 6.12 0.32
N SER A 33 -3.56 5.67 0.34
CA SER A 33 -4.60 6.21 -0.54
C SER A 33 -4.88 7.70 -0.27
N LEU A 34 -4.90 8.13 0.99
CA LEU A 34 -5.08 9.53 1.34
C LEU A 34 -3.91 10.40 0.87
N LEU A 35 -2.67 9.95 1.06
CA LEU A 35 -1.48 10.66 0.59
C LEU A 35 -1.48 10.79 -0.93
N MET A 36 -1.87 9.73 -1.65
CA MET A 36 -1.97 9.77 -3.11
C MET A 36 -3.02 10.78 -3.57
N ASN A 37 -4.22 10.78 -2.96
CA ASN A 37 -5.27 11.76 -3.29
C ASN A 37 -4.82 13.20 -3.00
N ASP A 38 -4.08 13.42 -1.91
CA ASP A 38 -3.50 14.71 -1.56
C ASP A 38 -2.50 15.17 -2.62
N TYR A 39 -1.57 14.29 -2.99
CA TYR A 39 -0.59 14.55 -4.04
C TYR A 39 -1.25 14.86 -5.39
N GLU A 40 -2.25 14.08 -5.80
CA GLU A 40 -3.02 14.30 -7.03
C GLU A 40 -3.76 15.64 -7.01
N GLY A 41 -4.31 16.04 -5.87
CA GLY A 41 -5.00 17.32 -5.69
C GLY A 41 -4.08 18.53 -5.80
N PHE A 42 -2.85 18.42 -5.29
CA PHE A 42 -1.87 19.50 -5.27
C PHE A 42 -0.89 19.50 -6.45
N MET A 43 -1.05 18.59 -7.41
CA MET A 43 -0.19 18.51 -8.60
C MET A 43 -0.14 19.82 -9.40
N GLN A 44 -1.28 20.50 -9.55
CA GLN A 44 -1.35 21.78 -10.29
C GLN A 44 -0.64 22.90 -9.55
N ASP A 45 -0.84 23.01 -8.25
CA ASP A 45 -0.18 24.01 -7.40
C ASP A 45 1.34 23.79 -7.38
N MET A 46 1.79 22.53 -7.34
CA MET A 46 3.21 22.18 -7.41
C MET A 46 3.85 22.58 -8.75
N GLN A 47 3.12 22.43 -9.86
CA GLN A 47 3.58 22.91 -11.17
C GLN A 47 3.69 24.44 -11.20
N GLN A 48 2.73 25.15 -10.63
CA GLN A 48 2.75 26.62 -10.57
C GLN A 48 3.92 27.13 -9.73
N VAL A 49 4.16 26.56 -8.55
CA VAL A 49 5.31 26.90 -7.69
C VAL A 49 6.64 26.65 -8.41
N SER A 50 6.72 25.59 -9.23
CA SER A 50 7.91 25.29 -10.02
C SER A 50 8.18 26.36 -11.08
N ILE A 51 7.13 26.81 -11.78
CA ILE A 51 7.21 27.89 -12.78
C ILE A 51 7.62 29.20 -12.11
N ASP A 52 6.95 29.58 -11.02
CA ASP A 52 7.22 30.82 -10.30
C ASP A 52 8.65 30.83 -9.71
N GLY A 53 9.12 29.68 -9.21
CA GLY A 53 10.50 29.49 -8.77
C GLY A 53 11.53 29.57 -9.91
N GLU A 54 11.20 29.11 -11.11
CA GLU A 54 12.05 29.30 -12.30
C GLU A 54 12.06 30.75 -12.79
N VAL A 55 10.92 31.45 -12.75
CA VAL A 55 10.82 32.87 -13.10
C VAL A 55 11.62 33.72 -12.10
N ALA A 56 11.55 33.43 -10.80
CA ALA A 56 12.36 34.10 -9.78
C ALA A 56 13.87 33.96 -10.05
N ARG A 57 14.35 32.79 -10.49
CA ARG A 57 15.77 32.57 -10.89
C ARG A 57 16.21 33.45 -12.07
N ARG A 58 15.29 33.85 -12.95
CA ARG A 58 15.62 34.72 -14.10
C ARG A 58 15.71 36.20 -13.72
N ILE A 59 15.05 36.59 -12.62
CA ILE A 59 14.91 37.97 -12.20
C ILE A 59 15.97 38.35 -11.16
N ASP A 60 16.35 37.41 -10.28
CA ASP A 60 17.31 37.66 -9.20
C ASP A 60 18.42 36.59 -9.18
N GLN A 61 19.67 37.04 -9.30
CA GLN A 61 20.86 36.20 -9.50
C GLN A 61 21.70 36.06 -8.22
N ASP A 62 21.12 36.33 -7.05
CA ASP A 62 21.80 36.18 -5.76
C ASP A 62 21.91 34.71 -5.32
N GLU A 63 23.14 34.28 -4.98
CA GLU A 63 23.53 32.90 -4.64
C GLU A 63 22.71 32.27 -3.49
N LEU A 64 22.11 33.07 -2.61
CA LEU A 64 21.34 32.60 -1.44
C LEU A 64 20.03 31.88 -1.81
N HIS A 65 19.51 32.13 -3.02
CA HIS A 65 18.25 31.53 -3.50
C HIS A 65 18.45 30.22 -4.27
N ALA A 66 19.68 29.88 -4.67
CA ALA A 66 19.99 28.66 -5.40
C ALA A 66 19.76 27.39 -4.55
N ASP A 67 20.22 27.37 -3.29
CA ASP A 67 20.13 26.20 -2.39
C ASP A 67 18.69 25.85 -2.00
N LYS A 68 17.83 26.86 -1.82
CA LYS A 68 16.40 26.65 -1.52
C LYS A 68 15.67 26.00 -2.70
N SER A 69 16.06 26.34 -3.93
CA SER A 69 15.47 25.77 -5.15
C SER A 69 15.90 24.32 -5.39
N ALA A 70 17.18 23.98 -5.14
CA ALA A 70 17.67 22.61 -5.24
C ALA A 70 16.99 21.67 -4.23
N ASN A 71 16.80 22.12 -2.99
CA ASN A 71 16.08 21.36 -1.97
C ASN A 71 14.61 21.14 -2.33
N ALA A 72 13.95 22.11 -2.97
CA ALA A 72 12.58 21.98 -3.44
C ALA A 72 12.46 20.94 -4.57
N VAL A 73 13.39 20.93 -5.54
CA VAL A 73 13.42 19.93 -6.61
C VAL A 73 13.61 18.52 -6.06
N ILE A 74 14.57 18.33 -5.15
CA ILE A 74 14.81 17.04 -4.48
C ILE A 74 13.56 16.57 -3.73
N LEU A 75 12.85 17.50 -3.06
CA LEU A 75 11.61 17.17 -2.36
C LEU A 75 10.50 16.73 -3.32
N MET A 76 10.31 17.43 -4.44
CA MET A 76 9.32 17.08 -5.47
C MET A 76 9.61 15.71 -6.09
N GLU A 77 10.88 15.41 -6.40
CA GLU A 77 11.28 14.09 -6.90
C GLU A 77 11.01 12.98 -5.89
N LYS A 78 11.33 13.21 -4.61
CA LYS A 78 11.01 12.27 -3.53
C LYS A 78 9.51 12.05 -3.39
N GLN A 79 8.70 13.10 -3.43
CA GLN A 79 7.24 12.99 -3.36
C GLN A 79 6.68 12.19 -4.52
N ARG A 80 7.15 12.46 -5.73
CA ARG A 80 6.79 11.69 -6.93
C ARG A 80 7.16 10.22 -6.79
N TRP A 81 8.38 9.92 -6.33
CA TRP A 81 8.82 8.54 -6.11
C TRP A 81 7.95 7.81 -5.10
N VAL A 82 7.63 8.44 -3.96
CA VAL A 82 6.72 7.88 -2.95
C VAL A 82 5.32 7.63 -3.54
N TYR A 83 4.80 8.56 -4.33
CA TYR A 83 3.52 8.40 -5.02
C TYR A 83 3.51 7.19 -5.95
N GLU A 84 4.54 7.04 -6.81
CA GLU A 84 4.66 5.91 -7.74
C GLU A 84 4.73 4.56 -7.00
N GLN A 85 5.45 4.50 -5.88
CA GLN A 85 5.50 3.31 -5.02
C GLN A 85 4.13 2.99 -4.39
N TYR A 86 3.44 4.00 -3.85
CA TYR A 86 2.13 3.80 -3.24
C TYR A 86 1.07 3.40 -4.27
N GLN A 87 1.17 3.92 -5.49
CA GLN A 87 0.31 3.52 -6.60
C GLN A 87 0.50 2.03 -6.93
N LEU A 88 1.75 1.54 -6.97
CA LEU A 88 2.05 0.13 -7.15
C LEU A 88 1.45 -0.71 -6.02
N TYR A 89 1.74 -0.35 -4.77
CA TYR A 89 1.33 -1.10 -3.58
C TYR A 89 -0.20 -1.17 -3.43
N THR A 90 -0.87 -0.03 -3.52
CA THR A 90 -2.34 0.01 -3.45
C THR A 90 -2.96 -0.74 -4.62
N GLY A 91 -2.37 -0.67 -5.82
CA GLY A 91 -2.80 -1.41 -7.00
C GLY A 91 -2.74 -2.93 -6.82
N VAL A 92 -1.61 -3.46 -6.35
CA VAL A 92 -1.47 -4.91 -6.09
C VAL A 92 -2.38 -5.39 -4.97
N ILE A 93 -2.52 -4.61 -3.89
CA ILE A 93 -3.41 -4.96 -2.76
C ILE A 93 -4.87 -5.00 -3.20
N ARG A 94 -5.33 -4.04 -4.00
CA ARG A 94 -6.69 -4.04 -4.57
C ARG A 94 -6.93 -5.27 -5.43
N ARG A 95 -5.98 -5.62 -6.31
CA ARG A 95 -6.07 -6.84 -7.14
C ARG A 95 -6.12 -8.10 -6.29
N ALA A 96 -5.22 -8.23 -5.30
CA ALA A 96 -5.20 -9.38 -4.41
C ALA A 96 -6.49 -9.51 -3.58
N THR A 97 -7.04 -8.39 -3.10
CA THR A 97 -8.34 -8.36 -2.39
C THR A 97 -9.47 -8.85 -3.29
N ALA A 98 -9.50 -8.43 -4.55
CA ALA A 98 -10.53 -8.86 -5.51
C ALA A 98 -10.45 -10.36 -5.84
N LEU A 99 -9.27 -10.97 -5.72
CA LEU A 99 -9.02 -12.39 -5.99
C LEU A 99 -9.35 -13.32 -4.80
N ILE A 100 -9.71 -12.77 -3.63
CA ILE A 100 -10.17 -13.58 -2.51
C ILE A 100 -11.44 -14.33 -2.94
N GLN A 101 -11.38 -15.66 -2.86
CA GLN A 101 -12.47 -16.55 -3.29
C GLN A 101 -13.65 -16.52 -2.32
N ASP A 102 -13.37 -16.55 -1.01
CA ASP A 102 -14.41 -16.46 0.01
C ASP A 102 -14.96 -15.04 0.08
N LYS A 103 -16.26 -14.92 -0.25
CA LYS A 103 -16.96 -13.64 -0.25
C LYS A 103 -17.00 -13.00 1.14
N GLU A 104 -17.17 -13.77 2.21
CA GLU A 104 -17.23 -13.20 3.57
C GLU A 104 -15.87 -12.64 4.00
N ALA A 105 -14.78 -13.38 3.74
CA ALA A 105 -13.42 -12.89 3.96
C ALA A 105 -13.13 -11.63 3.13
N ARG A 106 -13.50 -11.63 1.84
CA ARG A 106 -13.31 -10.48 0.96
C ARG A 106 -14.06 -9.25 1.46
N ASP A 107 -15.34 -9.40 1.78
CA ASP A 107 -16.19 -8.31 2.26
C ASP A 107 -15.67 -7.76 3.60
N ALA A 108 -15.17 -8.64 4.49
CA ALA A 108 -14.55 -8.24 5.75
C ALA A 108 -13.25 -7.43 5.55
N ILE A 109 -12.36 -7.88 4.65
CA ILE A 109 -11.12 -7.17 4.32
C ILE A 109 -11.41 -5.82 3.67
N GLN A 110 -12.34 -5.80 2.71
CA GLN A 110 -12.76 -4.60 2.00
C GLN A 110 -13.23 -3.53 3.00
N HIS A 111 -14.12 -3.91 3.92
CA HIS A 111 -14.65 -2.99 4.92
C HIS A 111 -13.58 -2.54 5.94
N ARG A 112 -12.76 -3.47 6.46
CA ARG A 112 -11.76 -3.14 7.49
C ARG A 112 -10.60 -2.30 6.97
N TYR A 113 -10.05 -2.64 5.81
CA TYR A 113 -8.75 -2.12 5.37
C TYR A 113 -8.85 -1.19 4.17
N ILE A 114 -9.68 -1.53 3.18
CA ILE A 114 -9.79 -0.74 1.95
C ILE A 114 -10.62 0.52 2.19
N GLU A 115 -11.76 0.39 2.88
CA GLU A 115 -12.59 1.52 3.29
C GLU A 115 -11.96 2.29 4.47
N GLY A 116 -11.26 1.56 5.34
CA GLY A 116 -10.45 2.10 6.44
C GLY A 116 -11.16 2.14 7.81
N HIS A 117 -12.20 1.33 8.00
CA HIS A 117 -12.93 1.26 9.26
C HIS A 117 -12.11 0.60 10.36
N SER A 118 -12.32 0.98 11.62
CA SER A 118 -11.73 0.30 12.78
C SER A 118 -12.31 -1.11 12.97
N PHE A 119 -11.61 -1.97 13.71
CA PHE A 119 -12.11 -3.32 14.01
C PHE A 119 -13.47 -3.30 14.73
N LYS A 120 -13.69 -2.31 15.63
CA LYS A 120 -14.96 -2.15 16.34
C LYS A 120 -16.11 -1.84 15.38
N GLU A 121 -15.88 -0.95 14.41
CA GLU A 121 -16.87 -0.63 13.37
C GLU A 121 -17.13 -1.85 12.48
N THR A 122 -16.10 -2.59 12.11
CA THR A 122 -16.24 -3.84 11.36
C THR A 122 -17.12 -4.86 12.09
N VAL A 123 -16.88 -5.06 13.39
CA VAL A 123 -17.71 -5.96 14.22
C VAL A 123 -19.16 -5.48 14.26
N MET A 124 -19.37 -4.18 14.43
CA MET A 124 -20.71 -3.60 14.47
C MET A 124 -21.46 -3.75 13.13
N PHE A 125 -20.76 -3.63 12.01
CA PHE A 125 -21.32 -3.78 10.68
C PHE A 125 -21.80 -5.22 10.42
N PHE A 126 -21.01 -6.23 10.78
CA PHE A 126 -21.32 -7.64 10.52
C PHE A 126 -22.09 -8.35 11.64
N ARG A 127 -22.44 -7.66 12.74
CA ARG A 127 -23.01 -8.27 13.96
C ARG A 127 -24.26 -9.14 13.78
N HIS A 128 -25.05 -8.88 12.73
CA HIS A 128 -26.30 -9.62 12.49
C HIS A 128 -26.09 -10.88 11.63
N GLY A 129 -24.91 -11.06 11.05
CA GLY A 129 -24.56 -12.22 10.22
C GLY A 129 -23.38 -13.04 10.74
N MET A 130 -22.50 -12.45 11.54
CA MET A 130 -21.28 -13.10 12.04
C MET A 130 -20.99 -12.74 13.50
N SER A 131 -20.47 -13.71 14.26
CA SER A 131 -19.89 -13.47 15.58
C SER A 131 -18.53 -12.76 15.47
N ASP A 132 -18.08 -12.09 16.53
CA ASP A 132 -16.76 -11.45 16.59
C ASP A 132 -15.62 -12.44 16.26
N SER A 133 -15.68 -13.66 16.81
CA SER A 133 -14.73 -14.73 16.49
C SER A 133 -14.74 -15.12 15.02
N THR A 134 -15.91 -15.15 14.39
CA THR A 134 -16.05 -15.47 12.96
C THR A 134 -15.46 -14.35 12.10
N ILE A 135 -15.73 -13.09 12.44
CA ILE A 135 -15.18 -11.92 11.73
C ILE A 135 -13.65 -11.92 11.81
N ARG A 136 -13.10 -12.16 13.00
CA ARG A 136 -11.64 -12.21 13.21
C ARG A 136 -11.00 -13.34 12.41
N ARG A 137 -11.65 -14.51 12.35
CA ARG A 137 -11.22 -15.62 11.49
C ARG A 137 -11.26 -15.25 10.01
N LYS A 138 -12.35 -14.64 9.53
CA LYS A 138 -12.50 -14.19 8.13
C LYS A 138 -11.47 -13.13 7.72
N LEU A 139 -11.12 -12.23 8.64
CA LEU A 139 -10.03 -11.28 8.41
C LEU A 139 -8.68 -12.00 8.29
N ASN A 140 -8.39 -12.98 9.15
CA ASN A 140 -7.14 -13.74 9.03
C ASN A 140 -7.10 -14.56 7.73
N GLU A 141 -8.16 -15.28 7.39
CA GLU A 141 -8.29 -16.03 6.13
C GLU A 141 -8.09 -15.11 4.91
N GLY A 142 -8.65 -13.90 4.95
CA GLY A 142 -8.46 -12.88 3.92
C GLY A 142 -7.02 -12.36 3.83
N ILE A 143 -6.37 -12.10 4.96
CA ILE A 143 -4.96 -11.68 5.00
C ILE A 143 -4.05 -12.76 4.42
N ASP A 144 -4.26 -14.02 4.80
CA ASP A 144 -3.48 -15.15 4.30
C ASP A 144 -3.67 -15.34 2.79
N SER A 145 -4.91 -15.21 2.30
CA SER A 145 -5.23 -15.27 0.87
C SER A 145 -4.55 -14.14 0.08
N ILE A 146 -4.52 -12.92 0.61
CA ILE A 146 -3.81 -11.79 0.00
C ILE A 146 -2.31 -12.05 0.01
N ALA A 147 -1.73 -12.49 1.12
CA ALA A 147 -0.30 -12.75 1.23
C ALA A 147 0.16 -13.79 0.21
N ASN A 148 -0.58 -14.89 0.07
CA ASN A 148 -0.32 -15.91 -0.95
C ASN A 148 -0.41 -15.32 -2.37
N THR A 149 -1.41 -14.48 -2.63
CA THR A 149 -1.56 -13.82 -3.94
C THR A 149 -0.41 -12.86 -4.23
N LEU A 150 0.04 -12.08 -3.24
CA LEU A 150 1.18 -11.18 -3.38
C LEU A 150 2.48 -11.96 -3.66
N LYS A 151 2.68 -13.09 -2.98
CA LYS A 151 3.83 -13.97 -3.23
C LYS A 151 3.82 -14.53 -4.64
N LEU A 152 2.65 -14.99 -5.13
CA LEU A 152 2.50 -15.46 -6.50
C LEU A 152 2.79 -14.36 -7.55
N MET A 153 2.54 -13.10 -7.20
CA MET A 153 2.86 -11.95 -8.05
C MET A 153 4.34 -11.52 -7.96
N GLY A 154 5.17 -12.19 -7.17
CA GLY A 154 6.57 -11.78 -6.95
C GLY A 154 6.71 -10.46 -6.21
N PHE A 155 5.70 -10.07 -5.42
CA PHE A 155 5.70 -8.78 -4.72
C PHE A 155 6.84 -8.69 -3.69
N PHE A 156 7.04 -9.75 -2.91
CA PHE A 156 8.03 -9.77 -1.83
C PHE A 156 9.48 -9.86 -2.32
N ASP A 157 9.72 -10.37 -3.52
CA ASP A 157 11.06 -10.44 -4.11
C ASP A 157 11.62 -9.03 -4.41
N ASN A 158 10.71 -8.09 -4.68
CA ASN A 158 11.04 -6.70 -4.98
C ASN A 158 10.93 -5.77 -3.76
N ASP A 159 10.28 -6.19 -2.66
CA ASP A 159 10.04 -5.39 -1.45
C ASP A 159 11.23 -5.43 -0.45
N ASN A 160 12.46 -5.72 -0.93
CA ASN A 160 13.72 -5.59 -0.16
C ASN A 160 14.06 -4.13 0.22
N SER A 161 13.10 -3.21 0.12
CA SER A 161 13.23 -1.85 0.59
C SER A 161 13.11 -1.84 2.12
N GLU A 162 14.21 -1.53 2.79
CA GLU A 162 14.25 -1.18 4.21
C GLU A 162 13.18 -0.09 4.48
N PHE A 163 12.28 -0.36 5.43
CA PHE A 163 11.31 0.60 5.97
C PHE A 163 11.74 1.04 7.37
#